data_AF-A0A959KHW8-F1
#
_entry.id   AF-A0A959KHW8-F1
#
_cell.length_a   1.000
_cell.length_b   1.000
_cell.length_c   1.000
_cell.angle_alpha   90.00
_cell.angle_beta   90.00
_cell.angle_gamma   90.00
#
_symmetry.space_group_name_H-M   'P 1'
#
loop_
_entity.id
_entity.type
_entity.pdbx_description
1 polymer ?
#
loop_
_entity_poly.entity_id
_entity_poly.type
_entity_poly.pdbx_seq_one_letter_code
_entity_poly.pdbx_strand_id
1 'polypeptide(L)'
;MEARRDVFQAIADPTRREILTLLRRRAQNLNSIAEQFDISRQAVSLHIKILSECDLIDLRKEGRERYCHLKAEKLAEVAGWLEPFSRLWEDRFDQLDSLWKEWRFQNPDQAGGKD
;
A
#
# COMPACT_ATOMS: atom_id res chain seq x y z
N MET A 1 1.41 2.81 26.32
CA MET A 1 2.75 3.01 25.72
C MET A 1 2.52 3.05 24.22
N GLU A 2 2.53 4.26 23.67
CA GLU A 2 2.30 4.53 22.24
C GLU A 2 3.30 3.72 21.41
N ALA A 3 2.85 3.06 20.34
CA ALA A 3 3.75 2.35 19.46
C ALA A 3 4.80 3.35 18.95
N ARG A 4 6.10 3.04 19.11
CA ARG A 4 7.20 3.92 18.65
C ARG A 4 7.15 4.18 17.13
N ARG A 5 6.33 3.41 16.41
CA ARG A 5 6.16 3.40 14.97
C ARG A 5 4.69 3.18 14.65
N ASP A 6 4.15 3.94 13.70
CA ASP A 6 2.76 3.82 13.25
C ASP A 6 2.67 3.06 11.92
N VAL A 7 1.44 2.93 11.40
CA VAL A 7 1.17 2.26 10.13
C VAL A 7 1.83 2.98 8.94
N PHE A 8 1.88 4.32 8.94
CA PHE A 8 2.46 5.11 7.87
C PHE A 8 3.96 4.88 7.75
N GLN A 9 4.68 4.91 8.88
CA GLN A 9 6.09 4.60 8.91
C GLN A 9 6.36 3.15 8.52
N ALA A 10 5.49 2.21 8.92
CA ALA A 10 5.63 0.82 8.52
C ALA A 10 5.50 0.63 7.00
N ILE A 11 4.52 1.27 6.35
CA ILE A 11 4.35 1.09 4.91
C ILE A 11 5.25 1.98 4.06
N ALA A 12 6.02 2.90 4.62
CA ALA A 12 6.91 3.79 3.87
C ALA A 12 8.06 3.04 3.14
N ASP A 13 8.42 1.85 3.62
CA ASP A 13 9.51 1.03 3.09
C ASP A 13 9.01 0.00 2.06
N PRO A 14 9.68 -0.13 0.90
CA PRO A 14 9.24 -1.03 -0.16
C PRO A 14 9.30 -2.50 0.23
N THR A 15 10.33 -2.93 0.95
CA THR A 15 10.49 -4.32 1.41
C THR A 15 9.33 -4.71 2.33
N ARG A 16 8.92 -3.81 3.23
CA ARG A 16 7.77 -4.03 4.11
C ARG A 16 6.45 -4.13 3.33
N ARG A 17 6.23 -3.29 2.31
CA ARG A 17 5.06 -3.41 1.43
C ARG A 17 5.05 -4.74 0.66
N GLU A 18 6.21 -5.21 0.22
CA GLU A 18 6.33 -6.49 -0.47
C GLU A 18 6.04 -7.66 0.46
N ILE A 19 6.53 -7.65 1.71
CA ILE A 19 6.19 -8.66 2.72
C ILE A 19 4.67 -8.73 2.94
N LEU A 20 4.01 -7.58 3.11
CA LEU A 20 2.54 -7.54 3.26
C LEU A 20 1.83 -8.09 2.01
N THR A 21 2.36 -7.79 0.83
CA THR A 21 1.84 -8.30 -0.45
C THR A 21 1.96 -9.82 -0.57
N LEU A 22 3.10 -10.39 -0.16
CA LEU A 22 3.32 -11.84 -0.10
C LEU A 22 2.32 -12.54 0.85
N LEU A 23 2.04 -11.92 2.00
CA LEU A 23 1.14 -12.46 3.02
C LEU A 23 -0.34 -12.30 2.69
N ARG A 24 -0.71 -11.49 1.70
CA ARG A 24 -2.11 -11.28 1.27
C ARG A 24 -2.82 -12.58 0.87
N ARG A 25 -2.08 -13.55 0.33
CA ARG A 25 -2.66 -14.82 -0.15
C ARG A 25 -2.75 -15.88 0.95
N ARG A 26 -1.73 -15.99 1.79
CA ARG A 26 -1.63 -16.98 2.87
C ARG A 26 -0.56 -16.59 3.87
N ALA A 27 -0.69 -17.10 5.09
CA ALA A 27 0.39 -17.06 6.06
C ALA A 27 1.62 -17.82 5.54
N GLN A 28 2.81 -17.35 5.89
CA GLN A 28 4.08 -17.97 5.49
C GLN A 28 5.04 -17.98 6.66
N ASN A 29 5.89 -19.01 6.72
CA ASN A 29 6.95 -19.05 7.72
C ASN A 29 8.06 -18.05 7.37
N LEU A 30 8.81 -17.65 8.40
CA LEU A 30 9.85 -16.62 8.30
C LEU A 30 10.97 -16.97 7.31
N ASN A 31 11.29 -18.26 7.16
CA ASN A 31 12.33 -18.72 6.23
C ASN A 31 11.86 -18.55 4.78
N SER A 32 10.64 -18.98 4.47
CA SER A 32 10.04 -18.83 3.13
C SER A 32 9.92 -17.37 2.72
N ILE A 33 9.56 -16.48 3.65
CA ILE A 33 9.55 -15.03 3.39
C ILE A 33 10.96 -14.56 3.07
N ALA A 34 11.95 -14.93 3.87
CA ALA A 34 13.33 -14.46 3.68
C ALA A 34 13.96 -14.93 2.37
N GLU A 35 13.54 -16.07 1.83
CA GLU A 35 13.99 -16.58 0.52
C GLU A 35 13.47 -15.76 -0.68
N GLN A 36 12.47 -14.88 -0.48
CA GLN A 36 11.94 -14.00 -1.53
C GLN A 36 12.72 -12.69 -1.70
N PHE A 37 13.75 -12.44 -0.87
CA PHE A 37 14.47 -11.16 -0.87
C PHE A 37 15.98 -11.36 -1.00
N ASP A 38 16.62 -10.47 -1.76
CA ASP A 38 18.09 -10.41 -1.90
C ASP A 38 18.74 -9.59 -0.76
N ILE A 39 18.36 -9.90 0.48
CA ILE A 39 18.92 -9.30 1.70
C ILE A 39 19.10 -10.38 2.77
N SER A 40 19.82 -10.04 3.83
CA SER A 40 20.05 -11.00 4.92
C SER A 40 18.75 -11.38 5.63
N ARG A 41 18.69 -12.62 6.14
CA ARG A 41 17.56 -13.10 6.95
C ARG A 41 17.34 -12.22 8.19
N GLN A 42 18.41 -11.66 8.74
CA GLN A 42 18.37 -10.71 9.85
C GLN A 42 17.67 -9.41 9.46
N ALA A 43 17.92 -8.89 8.24
CA ALA A 43 17.24 -7.70 7.73
C ALA A 43 15.74 -7.96 7.53
N VAL A 44 15.36 -9.10 6.93
CA VAL A 44 13.95 -9.51 6.80
C VAL A 44 13.28 -9.65 8.18
N SER A 45 13.98 -10.23 9.15
CA SER A 45 13.48 -10.37 10.53
C SER A 45 13.22 -9.01 11.19
N LEU A 46 14.07 -8.01 10.92
CA LEU A 46 13.87 -6.64 11.40
C LEU A 46 12.63 -6.00 10.77
N HIS A 47 12.42 -6.19 9.46
CA HIS A 47 11.22 -5.71 8.78
C HIS A 47 9.95 -6.35 9.35
N ILE A 48 9.94 -7.67 9.56
CA ILE A 48 8.83 -8.39 10.19
C ILE A 48 8.56 -7.88 11.60
N LYS A 49 9.62 -7.64 12.39
CA LYS A 49 9.48 -7.07 13.74
C LYS A 49 8.79 -5.71 13.71
N ILE A 50 9.20 -4.81 12.81
CA ILE A 50 8.56 -3.49 12.64
C ILE A 50 7.09 -3.66 12.26
N LEU A 51 6.78 -4.56 11.33
CA LEU A 51 5.40 -4.80 10.90
C LEU A 51 4.53 -5.34 12.04
N SER A 52 5.08 -6.20 12.90
CA SER A 52 4.40 -6.70 14.07
C SER A 52 4.20 -5.62 15.15
N GLU A 53 5.20 -4.76 15.39
CA GLU A 53 5.09 -3.62 16.30
C GLU A 53 4.01 -2.61 15.86
N CYS A 54 3.78 -2.48 14.55
CA CYS A 54 2.75 -1.63 13.96
C CYS A 54 1.40 -2.34 13.76
N ASP A 55 1.23 -3.56 14.30
CA ASP A 55 0.00 -4.34 14.26
C ASP A 55 -0.47 -4.67 12.83
N LEU A 56 0.48 -4.81 11.89
CA LEU A 56 0.24 -5.21 10.50
C LEU A 56 0.48 -6.71 10.27
N ILE A 57 1.18 -7.37 11.20
CA ILE A 57 1.46 -8.82 11.16
C ILE A 57 1.32 -9.41 12.57
N ASP A 58 0.70 -10.59 12.64
CA ASP A 58 0.71 -11.46 13.81
C ASP A 58 1.71 -12.61 13.60
N LEU A 59 2.47 -12.95 14.66
CA LEU A 59 3.46 -14.02 14.64
C LEU A 59 2.96 -15.21 15.47
N ARG A 60 2.67 -16.31 14.80
CA ARG A 60 2.16 -17.53 15.44
C ARG A 60 3.20 -18.63 15.38
N LYS A 61 3.36 -19.36 16.50
CA LYS A 61 4.24 -20.51 16.56
C LYS A 61 3.45 -21.75 16.16
N GLU A 62 3.91 -22.44 15.12
CA GLU A 62 3.35 -23.70 14.67
C GLU A 62 4.46 -24.76 14.68
N GLY A 63 4.45 -25.61 15.71
CA GLY A 63 5.52 -26.57 15.97
C GLY A 63 6.87 -25.87 16.23
N ARG A 64 7.83 -26.06 15.32
CA ARG A 64 9.18 -25.46 15.39
C ARG A 64 9.29 -24.15 14.61
N GLU A 65 8.30 -23.81 13.79
CA GLU A 65 8.33 -22.65 12.91
C GLU A 65 7.50 -21.48 13.46
N ARG A 66 7.79 -20.29 12.95
CA ARG A 66 6.99 -19.07 13.19
C ARG A 66 6.38 -18.61 11.88
N TYR A 67 5.05 -18.55 11.85
CA TYR A 67 4.25 -18.12 10.73
C TYR A 67 3.83 -16.66 10.92
N CYS A 68 3.98 -15.88 9.86
CA CYS A 68 3.52 -14.51 9.77
C CYS A 68 2.12 -14.50 9.16
N HIS A 69 1.16 -13.89 9.85
CA HIS A 69 -0.21 -13.69 9.38
C HIS A 69 -0.43 -12.21 9.14
N LEU A 70 -1.00 -11.85 7.98
CA LEU A 70 -1.37 -10.48 7.69
C LEU A 70 -2.51 -10.02 8.64
N LYS A 71 -2.34 -8.84 9.22
CA LYS A 71 -3.37 -8.12 9.97
C LYS A 71 -3.66 -6.79 9.28
N ALA A 72 -4.59 -6.83 8.33
CA ALA A 72 -4.81 -5.72 7.39
C ALA A 72 -5.64 -4.57 7.99
N GLU A 73 -6.24 -4.74 9.17
CA GLU A 73 -7.17 -3.80 9.79
C GLU A 73 -6.52 -2.42 9.99
N LYS A 74 -5.24 -2.38 10.37
CA LYS A 74 -4.49 -1.13 10.55
C LYS A 74 -4.26 -0.37 9.23
N LEU A 75 -4.28 -1.05 8.08
CA LEU A 75 -4.16 -0.39 6.77
C LEU A 75 -5.39 0.46 6.42
N ALA A 76 -6.54 0.22 7.05
CA ALA A 76 -7.74 1.04 6.84
C ALA A 76 -7.51 2.51 7.23
N GLU A 77 -6.64 2.76 8.22
CA GLU A 77 -6.25 4.11 8.64
C GLU A 77 -5.55 4.87 7.51
N VAL A 78 -4.66 4.19 6.78
CA VAL A 78 -3.97 4.75 5.61
C VAL A 78 -4.96 4.98 4.47
N ALA A 79 -5.83 4.00 4.20
CA ALA A 79 -6.82 4.11 3.14
C ALA A 79 -7.78 5.29 3.37
N GLY A 80 -8.30 5.44 4.59
CA GLY A 80 -9.15 6.56 4.97
C GLY A 80 -8.43 7.92 4.90
N TRP A 81 -7.14 7.96 5.28
CA TRP A 81 -6.34 9.18 5.13
C TRP A 81 -6.08 9.56 3.67
N LEU A 82 -5.91 8.58 2.78
CA LEU A 82 -5.70 8.81 1.34
C LEU A 82 -6.99 9.23 0.61
N GLU A 83 -8.16 8.85 1.09
CA GLU A 83 -9.45 9.06 0.41
C GLU A 83 -9.70 10.51 -0.04
N PRO A 84 -9.46 11.56 0.77
CA PRO A 84 -9.64 12.94 0.32
C PRO A 84 -8.68 13.35 -0.79
N PHE A 85 -7.49 12.75 -0.86
CA PHE A 85 -6.50 13.03 -1.89
C PHE A 85 -6.84 12.34 -3.22
N SER A 86 -7.53 11.20 -3.19
CA SER A 86 -8.04 10.56 -4.40
C SER A 86 -9.01 11.48 -5.15
N ARG A 87 -9.89 12.18 -4.43
CA ARG A 87 -10.85 13.14 -4.99
C ARG A 87 -10.16 14.34 -5.66
N LEU A 88 -9.01 14.78 -5.15
CA LEU A 88 -8.22 15.85 -5.77
C LEU A 88 -7.75 15.49 -7.18
N TRP A 89 -7.56 14.21 -7.51
CA TRP A 89 -7.24 13.79 -8.88
C TRP A 89 -8.47 13.73 -9.77
N GLU A 90 -9.61 13.27 -9.24
CA GLU A 90 -10.90 13.26 -9.95
C GLU A 90 -11.31 14.69 -10.34
N ASP A 91 -11.23 15.64 -9.40
CA ASP A 91 -11.54 17.06 -9.65
C ASP A 91 -10.67 17.67 -10.76
N ARG A 92 -9.42 17.21 -10.91
CA ARG A 92 -8.51 17.71 -11.95
C ARG A 92 -8.91 17.22 -13.34
N PHE A 93 -9.40 15.99 -13.45
CA PHE A 93 -9.97 15.49 -14.69
C PHE A 93 -11.30 16.19 -15.02
N ASP A 94 -12.16 16.41 -14.02
CA ASP A 94 -13.43 17.12 -14.22
C ASP A 94 -13.25 18.58 -14.68
N GLN A 95 -12.23 19.27 -14.14
CA GLN A 95 -11.86 20.61 -14.59
C GLN A 95 -11.35 20.60 -16.04
N LEU A 96 -10.54 19.60 -16.41
CA LEU A 96 -10.05 19.46 -17.77
C LEU A 96 -11.21 19.21 -18.75
N ASP A 97 -12.14 18.32 -18.39
CA ASP A 97 -13.34 18.02 -19.16
C ASP A 97 -14.24 19.25 -19.32
N SER A 98 -14.36 20.05 -18.27
CA SER A 98 -15.14 21.29 -18.30
C SER A 98 -14.52 22.32 -19.23
N LEU A 99 -13.20 22.53 -19.15
CA LEU A 99 -12.47 23.42 -20.06
C LEU A 99 -12.54 22.92 -21.51
N TRP A 100 -12.47 21.61 -21.73
CA TRP A 100 -12.59 21.03 -23.06
C TRP A 100 -13.99 21.23 -23.63
N LYS A 101 -15.05 21.02 -22.85
CA LYS A 101 -16.45 21.29 -23.24
C LYS A 101 -16.67 22.77 -23.56
N GLU A 102 -16.17 23.66 -22.72
CA GLU A 102 -16.22 25.12 -22.90
C GLU A 102 -15.52 25.53 -24.20
N TRP A 103 -14.28 25.07 -24.41
CA TRP A 103 -13.53 25.32 -25.63
C TRP A 103 -14.25 24.82 -26.88
N ARG A 104 -14.84 23.61 -26.82
CA ARG A 104 -15.58 22.99 -27.93
C ARG A 104 -16.86 23.76 -28.26
N PHE A 105 -17.53 24.30 -27.24
CA PHE A 105 -18.71 25.16 -27.40
C PHE A 105 -18.33 26.49 -28.07
N GLN A 106 -17.19 27.07 -27.71
CA GLN A 106 -16.68 28.32 -28.28
C GLN A 106 -16.05 28.15 -29.67
N ASN A 107 -15.65 26.93 -30.06
CA ASN A 107 -14.97 26.62 -31.32
C ASN A 107 -15.59 25.41 -32.04
N PRO A 108 -16.87 25.47 -32.47
CA PRO A 108 -17.61 24.32 -32.99
C PRO A 108 -17.03 23.77 -34.31
N ASP A 109 -16.48 24.62 -35.17
CA ASP A 109 -15.91 24.22 -36.47
C ASP A 109 -14.53 23.56 -36.35
N GLN A 110 -13.85 23.71 -35.21
CA GLN A 110 -12.52 23.14 -34.92
C GLN A 110 -12.61 21.89 -34.02
N ALA A 111 -13.81 21.56 -33.54
CA ALA A 111 -14.06 20.42 -32.65
C ALA A 111 -13.96 19.05 -33.34
N GLY A 112 -13.87 19.01 -34.68
CA GLY A 112 -13.66 17.80 -35.45
C GLY A 112 -12.18 17.44 -35.50
N GLY A 113 -11.71 16.63 -34.54
CA GLY A 113 -10.44 15.93 -34.68
C GLY A 113 -10.51 14.97 -35.87
N LYS A 114 -9.59 15.10 -36.83
CA LYS A 114 -9.25 14.05 -37.79
C LYS A 114 -8.85 12.80 -36.98
N ASP A 115 -9.48 11.68 -37.35
CA ASP A 115 -9.22 10.29 -36.97
C ASP A 115 -7.84 9.97 -36.36
#